data_AF-A0A1F9EZ08-F1
#
_entry.id   AF-A0A1F9EZ08-F1
#
_cell.length_a   1.000
_cell.length_b   1.000
_cell.length_c   1.000
_cell.angle_alpha   90.00
_cell.angle_beta   90.00
_cell.angle_gamma   90.00
#
_symmetry.space_group_name_H-M   'P 1'
#
loop_
_entity.id
_entity.type
_entity.pdbx_description
1 polymer ?
#
loop_
_entity_poly.entity_id
_entity_poly.type
_entity_poly.pdbx_seq_one_letter_code
_entity_poly.pdbx_strand_id
1 'polypeptide(L)'
;MQEVWLHIWKNRSAVDANRAGELAVFLAVLARRRCIDLLRTKTPEQQLDDIAEPAAGELPDVVEQSEIAAAVAAFKQKLRPQWGRFFDLHFVQGLPYDDVAARMSISKLRCKYMKKVLATRARNNVELLAALNRTSTGAAHAP
;
A
#
# COMPACT_ATOMS: atom_id res chain seq x y z
N MET A 1 -12.38 -15.12 -18.60
CA MET A 1 -13.07 -16.41 -18.85
C MET A 1 -12.65 -17.02 -20.19
N GLN A 2 -12.67 -16.26 -21.29
CA GLN A 2 -12.30 -16.74 -22.63
C GLN A 2 -10.88 -17.34 -22.74
N GLU A 3 -9.91 -16.82 -22.00
CA GLU A 3 -8.53 -17.36 -22.02
C GLU A 3 -8.38 -18.77 -21.45
N VAL A 4 -9.26 -19.16 -20.53
CA VAL A 4 -9.24 -20.51 -19.95
C VAL A 4 -9.64 -21.53 -21.02
N TRP A 5 -10.66 -21.20 -21.81
CA TRP A 5 -11.09 -22.01 -22.95
C TRP A 5 -10.01 -22.12 -24.04
N LEU A 6 -9.30 -21.02 -24.34
CA LEU A 6 -8.19 -21.02 -25.30
C LEU A 6 -7.01 -21.88 -24.82
N HIS A 7 -6.69 -21.86 -23.53
CA HIS A 7 -5.63 -22.67 -22.95
C HIS A 7 -5.96 -24.17 -23.02
N ILE A 8 -7.19 -24.54 -22.68
CA ILE A 8 -7.69 -25.92 -22.75
C ILE A 8 -7.67 -26.42 -24.19
N TRP A 9 -8.13 -25.60 -25.14
CA TRP A 9 -8.11 -25.95 -26.55
C TRP A 9 -6.70 -26.22 -27.09
N LYS A 10 -5.72 -25.40 -26.68
CA LYS A 10 -4.30 -25.60 -27.07
C LYS A 10 -3.68 -26.85 -26.45
N ASN A 11 -4.12 -27.24 -25.25
CA ASN A 11 -3.58 -28.37 -24.48
C ASN A 11 -4.54 -29.56 -24.39
N ARG A 12 -5.38 -29.75 -25.42
CA ARG A 12 -6.45 -30.75 -25.44
C ARG A 12 -5.99 -32.20 -25.27
N SER A 13 -4.74 -32.52 -25.62
CA SER A 13 -4.16 -33.85 -25.44
C SER A 13 -3.91 -34.22 -23.97
N ALA A 14 -3.87 -33.23 -23.08
CA ALA A 14 -3.72 -33.44 -21.64
C ALA A 14 -5.06 -33.54 -20.90
N VAL A 15 -6.19 -33.38 -21.61
CA VAL A 15 -7.54 -33.40 -21.03
C VAL A 15 -8.18 -34.73 -21.34
N ASP A 16 -8.23 -35.61 -20.34
CA ASP A 16 -8.87 -36.92 -20.44
C ASP A 16 -10.40 -36.75 -20.30
N ALA A 17 -11.12 -36.91 -21.41
CA ALA A 17 -12.57 -36.78 -21.48
C ALA A 17 -13.31 -37.85 -20.64
N ASN A 18 -12.65 -38.96 -20.28
CA ASN A 18 -13.23 -40.00 -19.43
C ASN A 18 -13.30 -39.61 -17.95
N ARG A 19 -12.69 -38.48 -17.54
CA ARG A 19 -12.73 -37.94 -16.17
C ARG A 19 -13.59 -36.69 -16.06
N ALA A 20 -14.76 -36.69 -16.71
CA ALA A 20 -15.68 -35.55 -16.74
C ALA A 20 -16.08 -35.05 -15.33
N GLY A 21 -16.11 -35.92 -14.32
CA GLY A 21 -16.38 -35.53 -12.93
C GLY A 21 -15.29 -34.68 -12.27
N GLU A 22 -14.03 -34.80 -12.70
CA GLU A 22 -12.89 -34.05 -12.16
C GLU A 22 -12.65 -32.72 -12.94
N LEU A 23 -13.29 -32.57 -14.10
CA LEU A 23 -13.12 -31.42 -14.99
C LEU A 23 -13.53 -30.11 -14.32
N ALA A 24 -14.63 -30.09 -13.55
CA ALA A 24 -15.07 -28.89 -12.84
C ALA A 24 -14.04 -28.41 -11.80
N VAL A 25 -13.41 -29.35 -11.09
CA VAL A 25 -12.36 -29.07 -10.11
C VAL A 25 -11.10 -28.55 -10.82
N PHE A 26 -10.70 -29.20 -11.91
CA PHE A 26 -9.59 -28.76 -12.74
C PHE A 26 -9.80 -27.33 -13.29
N LEU A 27 -11.00 -27.03 -13.80
CA LEU A 27 -11.38 -25.70 -14.29
C LEU A 27 -11.34 -24.65 -13.19
N ALA A 28 -11.83 -24.96 -11.99
CA ALA A 28 -11.79 -24.05 -10.85
C ALA A 28 -10.35 -23.71 -10.43
N VAL A 29 -9.47 -24.72 -10.39
CA VAL A 29 -8.04 -24.52 -10.08
C VAL A 29 -7.36 -23.68 -11.16
N LEU A 30 -7.59 -23.99 -12.43
CA LEU A 30 -7.01 -23.26 -13.56
C LEU A 30 -7.49 -21.80 -13.62
N ALA A 31 -8.80 -21.57 -13.44
CA ALA A 31 -9.37 -20.23 -13.40
C ALA A 31 -8.80 -19.41 -12.24
N ARG A 32 -8.67 -20.00 -11.04
CA ARG A 32 -8.06 -19.34 -9.88
C ARG A 32 -6.62 -18.93 -10.14
N ARG A 33 -5.80 -19.84 -10.69
CA ARG A 33 -4.39 -19.57 -11.04
C ARG A 33 -4.30 -18.43 -12.05
N ARG A 34 -5.14 -18.46 -13.10
CA ARG A 34 -5.15 -17.40 -14.11
C ARG A 34 -5.59 -16.05 -13.55
N CYS A 35 -6.61 -16.02 -12.68
CA CYS A 35 -6.99 -14.78 -11.98
C CYS A 35 -5.83 -14.23 -11.15
N ILE A 36 -5.09 -15.08 -10.44
CA ILE A 36 -3.90 -14.67 -9.68
C ILE A 36 -2.82 -14.13 -10.61
N ASP A 37 -2.54 -14.80 -11.72
CA ASP A 37 -1.51 -14.36 -12.67
C ASP A 37 -1.87 -13.02 -13.32
N LEU A 38 -3.14 -12.81 -13.66
CA LEU A 38 -3.66 -11.53 -14.16
C LEU A 38 -3.56 -10.43 -13.11
N LEU A 39 -3.85 -10.72 -11.84
CA LEU A 39 -3.67 -9.75 -10.74
C LEU A 39 -2.19 -9.42 -10.51
N ARG A 40 -1.28 -10.38 -10.74
CA ARG A 40 0.17 -10.16 -10.66
C ARG A 40 0.71 -9.35 -11.84
N THR A 41 0.20 -9.57 -13.05
CA THR A 41 0.57 -8.76 -14.23
C THR A 41 -0.02 -7.34 -14.20
N LYS A 42 -1.20 -7.17 -13.57
CA LYS A 42 -1.82 -5.86 -13.34
C LYS A 42 -1.26 -5.10 -12.14
N THR A 43 -0.26 -5.64 -11.43
CA THR A 43 0.49 -4.84 -10.45
C THR A 43 1.35 -3.86 -11.27
N PRO A 44 1.04 -2.56 -11.30
CA PRO A 44 1.66 -1.64 -12.25
C PRO A 44 3.15 -1.48 -11.94
N GLU A 45 3.98 -1.53 -12.98
CA GLU A 45 5.38 -1.11 -12.95
C GLU A 45 5.53 0.43 -12.81
N GLN A 46 4.42 1.16 -12.74
CA GLN A 46 4.42 2.59 -12.42
C GLN A 46 3.66 2.85 -11.11
N GLN A 47 4.42 3.27 -10.10
CA GLN A 47 3.89 3.79 -8.85
C GLN A 47 3.18 5.11 -9.10
N LEU A 48 1.85 5.10 -9.09
CA LEU A 48 1.04 6.32 -8.97
C LEU A 48 1.30 7.10 -7.66
N ASP A 49 1.99 6.49 -6.70
CA ASP A 49 2.35 7.09 -5.41
C ASP A 49 3.62 7.98 -5.46
N ASP A 50 4.36 8.05 -6.58
CA ASP A 50 5.52 8.94 -6.75
C ASP A 50 5.16 10.30 -7.37
N ILE A 51 3.87 10.56 -7.59
CA ILE A 51 3.39 11.88 -7.98
C ILE A 51 3.34 12.72 -6.70
N ALA A 52 4.40 13.50 -6.47
CA ALA A 52 4.36 14.56 -5.47
C ALA A 52 3.15 15.47 -5.77
N GLU A 53 2.22 15.58 -4.81
CA GLU A 53 1.17 16.59 -4.87
C GLU A 53 1.84 17.98 -4.96
N PRO A 54 1.42 18.85 -5.89
CA PRO A 54 1.91 20.22 -5.91
C PRO A 54 1.45 20.90 -4.61
N ALA A 55 2.38 21.16 -3.70
CA ALA A 55 2.10 21.91 -2.49
C ALA A 55 1.76 23.36 -2.88
N ALA A 56 0.47 23.66 -3.00
CA ALA A 56 -0.06 25.01 -3.00
C ALA A 56 -0.87 25.16 -1.71
N GLY A 57 -0.28 25.79 -0.70
CA GLY A 57 -0.96 26.11 0.56
C GLY A 57 -0.06 26.97 1.44
N GLU A 58 -0.62 28.06 1.95
CA GLU A 58 0.01 29.01 2.88
C GLU A 58 0.65 28.34 4.09
N LEU A 59 1.69 28.98 4.64
CA LEU A 59 2.42 28.49 5.81
C LEU A 59 1.46 28.34 7.02
N PRO A 60 1.33 27.14 7.60
CA PRO A 60 0.51 26.93 8.78
C PRO A 60 1.09 27.66 10.00
N ASP A 61 0.22 28.11 10.91
CA ASP A 61 0.59 28.81 12.14
C ASP A 61 1.51 27.94 13.03
N VAL A 62 2.44 28.58 13.75
CA VAL A 62 3.48 27.92 14.56
C VAL A 62 2.86 27.01 15.63
N VAL A 63 1.70 27.41 16.17
CA VAL A 63 0.94 26.62 17.15
C VAL A 63 0.43 25.34 16.53
N GLU A 64 -0.16 25.40 15.33
CA GLU A 64 -0.71 24.25 14.61
C GLU A 64 0.40 23.24 14.24
N GLN A 65 1.58 23.73 13.84
CA GLN A 65 2.73 22.87 13.57
C GLN A 65 3.21 22.11 14.82
N SER A 66 3.17 22.76 15.99
CA SER A 66 3.60 22.17 17.25
C SER A 66 2.67 21.03 17.70
N GLU A 67 1.36 21.16 17.50
CA GLU A 67 0.38 20.14 17.84
C GLU A 67 0.51 18.90 16.94
N ILE A 68 0.72 19.10 15.65
CA ILE A 68 0.94 18.01 14.69
C ILE A 68 2.22 17.26 15.03
N ALA A 69 3.31 17.99 15.31
CA ALA A 69 4.57 17.39 15.71
C ALA A 69 4.42 16.53 16.98
N ALA A 70 3.66 17.02 17.97
CA ALA A 70 3.36 16.27 19.18
C ALA A 70 2.53 15.01 18.90
N ALA A 71 1.49 15.09 18.07
CA ALA A 71 0.65 13.95 17.70
C ALA A 71 1.43 12.88 16.92
N VAL A 72 2.28 13.29 15.98
CA VAL A 72 3.18 12.40 15.23
C VAL A 72 4.19 11.73 16.16
N ALA A 73 4.78 12.49 17.09
CA ALA A 73 5.71 11.95 18.08
C ALA A 73 5.03 10.90 18.99
N ALA A 74 3.82 11.18 19.48
CA ALA A 74 3.04 10.25 20.29
C ALA A 74 2.67 8.97 19.51
N PHE A 75 2.28 9.11 18.24
CA PHE A 75 2.05 7.97 17.35
C PHE A 75 3.31 7.12 17.18
N LYS A 76 4.46 7.77 16.94
CA LYS A 76 5.76 7.09 16.75
C LYS A 76 6.22 6.36 18.02
N GLN A 77 6.01 6.92 19.20
CA GLN A 77 6.36 6.26 20.48
C GLN A 77 5.61 4.93 20.67
N LYS A 78 4.39 4.80 20.12
CA LYS A 78 3.60 3.57 20.15
C LYS A 78 4.12 2.51 19.15
N LEU A 79 5.03 2.86 18.23
CA LEU A 79 5.59 1.94 17.24
C LEU A 79 6.77 1.15 17.82
N ARG A 80 6.89 -0.12 17.43
CA ARG A 80 8.11 -0.91 17.71
C ARG A 80 9.33 -0.27 17.01
N PRO A 81 10.56 -0.42 17.54
CA PRO A 81 11.75 0.28 17.03
C PRO A 81 11.98 0.14 15.52
N GLN A 82 11.83 -1.07 14.97
CA GLN A 82 11.95 -1.32 13.52
C GLN A 82 10.93 -0.54 12.69
N TRP A 83 9.71 -0.32 13.20
CA TRP A 83 8.65 0.40 12.51
C TRP A 83 8.86 1.91 12.60
N GLY A 84 9.33 2.40 13.74
CA GLY A 84 9.73 3.80 13.91
C GLY A 84 10.88 4.18 12.97
N ARG A 85 11.89 3.31 12.84
CA ARG A 85 13.02 3.55 11.91
C ARG A 85 12.57 3.61 10.45
N PHE A 86 11.68 2.71 10.02
CA PHE A 86 11.08 2.79 8.69
C PHE A 86 10.27 4.07 8.49
N PHE A 87 9.50 4.47 9.51
CA PHE A 87 8.71 5.69 9.47
C PHE A 87 9.59 6.92 9.25
N ASP A 88 10.68 7.04 9.99
CA ASP A 88 11.63 8.15 9.86
C ASP A 88 12.29 8.18 8.48
N LEU A 89 12.75 7.03 7.98
CA LEU A 89 13.41 6.96 6.69
C LEU A 89 12.46 7.28 5.53
N HIS A 90 11.24 6.76 5.55
CA HIS A 90 10.34 6.88 4.41
C HIS A 90 9.47 8.14 4.46
N PHE A 91 8.86 8.47 5.61
CA PHE A 91 7.92 9.59 5.70
C PHE A 91 8.57 10.90 6.12
N VAL A 92 9.58 10.86 6.99
CA VAL A 92 10.25 12.09 7.46
C VAL A 92 11.38 12.49 6.52
N GLN A 93 12.21 11.54 6.08
CA GLN A 93 13.33 11.81 5.17
C GLN A 93 12.97 11.66 3.68
N GLY A 94 11.77 11.16 3.36
CA GLY A 94 11.30 11.03 1.98
C GLY A 94 12.05 10.02 1.12
N LEU A 95 12.77 9.06 1.73
CA LEU A 95 13.60 8.12 0.96
C LEU A 95 12.74 7.15 0.13
N PRO A 96 13.17 6.82 -1.09
CA PRO A 96 12.50 5.82 -1.92
C PRO A 96 12.68 4.42 -1.32
N TYR A 97 11.80 3.48 -1.69
CA TYR A 97 11.79 2.15 -1.09
C TYR A 97 13.09 1.37 -1.26
N ASP A 98 13.83 1.61 -2.35
CA ASP A 98 15.10 0.93 -2.63
C ASP A 98 16.18 1.36 -1.63
N ASP A 99 16.27 2.66 -1.32
CA ASP A 99 17.20 3.19 -0.32
C ASP A 99 16.82 2.76 1.10
N VAL A 100 15.53 2.76 1.43
CA VAL A 100 15.05 2.29 2.73
C VAL A 100 15.33 0.80 2.90
N ALA A 101 15.09 0.00 1.86
CA ALA A 101 15.36 -1.44 1.85
C ALA A 101 16.85 -1.73 2.10
N ALA A 102 17.74 -0.99 1.42
CA ALA A 102 19.18 -1.11 1.61
C ALA A 102 19.61 -0.72 3.04
N ARG A 103 19.14 0.42 3.57
CA ARG A 103 19.52 0.91 4.91
C ARG A 103 19.02 0.05 6.07
N MET A 104 17.89 -0.62 5.87
CA MET A 104 17.29 -1.49 6.88
C MET A 104 17.61 -2.97 6.66
N SER A 105 18.32 -3.33 5.58
CA SER A 105 18.59 -4.71 5.17
C SER A 105 17.32 -5.56 5.06
N ILE A 106 16.27 -5.01 4.44
CA ILE A 106 14.97 -5.68 4.23
C ILE A 106 14.57 -5.67 2.76
N SER A 107 13.61 -6.49 2.36
CA SER A 107 13.13 -6.51 0.97
C SER A 107 12.22 -5.32 0.64
N LYS A 108 12.19 -4.89 -0.63
CA LYS A 108 11.25 -3.85 -1.12
C LYS A 108 9.78 -4.20 -0.83
N LEU A 109 9.43 -5.49 -0.89
CA LEU A 109 8.10 -5.99 -0.52
C LEU A 109 7.79 -5.76 0.96
N ARG A 110 8.78 -5.96 1.86
CA ARG A 110 8.66 -5.65 3.28
C ARG A 110 8.38 -4.15 3.47
N CYS A 111 9.09 -3.28 2.78
CA CYS A 111 8.85 -1.82 2.83
C CYS A 111 7.42 -1.46 2.43
N LYS A 112 6.91 -2.01 1.31
CA LYS A 112 5.52 -1.81 0.87
C LYS A 112 4.50 -2.28 1.90
N TYR A 113 4.74 -3.46 2.50
CA TYR A 113 3.91 -3.96 3.59
C TYR A 113 3.95 -3.02 4.80
N MET A 114 5.13 -2.51 5.17
CA MET A 114 5.28 -1.59 6.28
C MET A 114 4.55 -0.26 6.05
N LYS A 115 4.65 0.33 4.85
CA LYS A 115 3.85 1.49 4.46
C LYS A 115 2.35 1.22 4.62
N LYS A 116 1.84 0.11 4.05
CA LYS A 116 0.42 -0.26 4.15
C LYS A 116 -0.04 -0.34 5.60
N VAL A 117 0.71 -1.05 6.44
CA VAL A 117 0.34 -1.25 7.85
C VAL A 117 0.39 0.07 8.64
N LEU A 118 1.40 0.90 8.40
CA LEU A 118 1.50 2.22 9.04
C LEU A 118 0.36 3.14 8.59
N ALA A 119 0.01 3.17 7.31
CA ALA A 119 -1.12 3.95 6.81
C ALA A 119 -2.46 3.49 7.40
N THR A 120 -2.66 2.18 7.57
CA THR A 120 -3.85 1.66 8.27
C THR A 120 -3.85 2.04 9.75
N ARG A 121 -2.70 1.94 10.44
CA ARG A 121 -2.61 2.34 11.85
C ARG A 121 -2.79 3.83 12.07
N ALA A 122 -2.25 4.65 11.19
CA ALA A 122 -2.43 6.10 11.22
C ALA A 122 -3.91 6.46 11.03
N ARG A 123 -4.60 5.83 10.07
CA ARG A 123 -6.05 6.01 9.87
C ARG A 123 -6.90 5.57 11.06
N ASN A 124 -6.44 4.61 11.86
CA ASN A 124 -7.16 4.17 13.05
C ASN A 124 -6.75 4.97 14.30
N ASN A 125 -5.77 5.88 14.20
CA ASN A 125 -5.33 6.71 15.31
C ASN A 125 -6.14 8.02 15.32
N VAL A 126 -7.08 8.10 16.27
CA VAL A 126 -7.99 9.25 16.41
C VAL A 126 -7.25 10.54 16.73
N GLU A 127 -6.20 10.48 17.57
CA GLU A 127 -5.41 11.67 17.96
C GLU A 127 -4.69 12.26 16.75
N LEU A 128 -4.06 11.41 15.94
CA LEU A 128 -3.34 11.79 14.74
C LEU A 128 -4.29 12.34 13.68
N LEU A 129 -5.42 11.69 13.43
CA LEU A 129 -6.42 12.18 12.49
C LEU A 129 -7.07 13.49 12.97
N ALA A 130 -7.32 13.65 14.25
CA ALA A 130 -7.86 14.89 14.80
C ALA A 130 -6.89 16.06 14.61
N ALA A 131 -5.59 15.85 14.84
CA ALA A 131 -4.57 16.86 14.57
C ALA A 131 -4.47 17.23 13.08
N LEU A 132 -4.56 16.24 12.19
CA LEU A 132 -4.52 16.46 10.73
C LEU A 132 -5.80 17.06 10.15
N ASN A 133 -6.98 16.82 10.75
CA ASN A 133 -8.25 17.39 10.28
C ASN A 133 -8.49 18.82 10.78
N ARG A 134 -7.87 19.21 11.91
CA ARG A 134 -7.98 20.59 12.40
C ARG A 134 -7.38 21.60 11.42
N THR A 135 -6.31 21.25 10.71
CA THR A 135 -5.72 22.11 9.67
C THR A 135 -6.59 22.26 8.42
N SER A 136 -7.35 21.23 8.03
CA SER A 136 -8.27 21.34 6.88
C SER A 136 -9.48 22.21 7.19
N THR A 137 -9.86 22.30 8.47
CA THR A 137 -11.01 23.09 8.93
C THR A 137 -10.62 24.53 9.28
N GLY A 138 -9.41 24.75 9.81
CA GLY A 138 -8.85 26.09 10.06
C GLY A 138 -8.70 26.94 8.81
N ALA A 139 -8.49 26.31 7.64
CA ALA A 139 -8.42 27.00 6.35
C ALA A 139 -9.76 27.63 5.88
N ALA A 140 -10.90 27.27 6.48
CA ALA A 140 -12.22 27.73 6.05
C ALA A 140 -12.80 28.90 6.87
N HIS A 141 -12.09 29.38 7.90
CA HIS A 141 -12.61 30.44 8.77
C HIS A 141 -11.56 31.50 9.11
N ALA A 142 -11.28 32.37 8.15
CA ALA A 142 -10.72 33.69 8.40
C ALA A 142 -11.52 34.75 7.60
N PRO A 143 -11.99 35.84 8.24
CA PRO A 143 -12.78 36.90 7.61
C PRO A 143 -11.98 37.83 6.68
#